data_AF-A0AAQ4CQ65-F1
#
_entry.id   AF-A0AAQ4CQ65-F1
#
_cell.length_a   1.000
_cell.length_b   1.000
_cell.length_c   1.000
_cell.angle_alpha   90.00
_cell.angle_beta   90.00
_cell.angle_gamma   90.00
#
_symmetry.space_group_name_H-M   'P 1'
#
loop_
_entity.id
_entity.type
_entity.pdbx_description
1 polymer ?
#
loop_
_entity_poly.entity_id
_entity_poly.type
_entity_poly.pdbx_seq_one_letter_code
_entity_poly.pdbx_strand_id
1 'polypeptide(L)'
;MQWRFISLPPQDGYHMITSFVAVADYVSKGGKNTLLVFYAKEPFVNVGVHQEVWLEVDLEYVRKMKIPVVRRDLGGGTVVITPGEHDYFIVVNQKDAPSNPTELYEKFLTPVIDVLRSYGLNASLRDQDIVVNGKKISGNGAMSYGNAIVIAGNILLSLDVDLISKCIRVPSEKFRDKMAKDMSEWLTSMEKELGYIPPREEINKKLKDAFERRLGIKFEESSLTIEEIELWERLAREKANEEWIYYKDNRHPDLHTERCVKISSSVALCHIDYKARKLLRITLKIVNKKIDEISISGDFFIMAPKGFIEYLEDSIKGLQPSIEEIRKVIHSIFEEKKPVIFGFNEEDLVNAIREILNKPEIQEVI
;
A
#
# COMPACT_ATOMS: atom_id res chain seq x y z
N MET A 1 -19.77 1.96 -25.89
CA MET A 1 -19.08 3.11 -25.24
C MET A 1 -17.61 3.03 -25.59
N GLN A 2 -16.93 4.15 -25.84
CA GLN A 2 -15.52 4.16 -26.27
C GLN A 2 -14.60 4.44 -25.06
N TRP A 3 -13.54 3.63 -24.90
CA TRP A 3 -12.52 3.78 -23.85
C TRP A 3 -11.16 4.02 -24.48
N ARG A 4 -10.23 4.65 -23.75
CA ARG A 4 -8.83 4.73 -24.16
C ARG A 4 -8.08 3.47 -23.72
N PHE A 5 -7.24 2.94 -24.59
CA PHE A 5 -6.17 2.02 -24.22
C PHE A 5 -4.86 2.79 -24.30
N ILE A 6 -4.11 2.82 -23.20
CA ILE A 6 -2.82 3.49 -23.13
C ILE A 6 -1.78 2.47 -22.67
N SER A 7 -0.77 2.25 -23.51
CA SER A 7 0.42 1.47 -23.14
C SER A 7 1.59 2.43 -22.97
N LEU A 8 2.17 2.48 -21.77
CA LEU A 8 3.35 3.30 -21.51
C LEU A 8 4.63 2.46 -21.56
N PRO A 9 5.80 3.08 -21.81
CA PRO A 9 7.08 2.43 -21.57
C PRO A 9 7.26 2.13 -20.07
N PRO A 10 8.27 1.33 -19.70
CA PRO A 10 8.56 1.03 -18.30
C PRO A 10 8.82 2.30 -17.50
N GLN A 11 8.28 2.37 -16.28
CA GLN A 11 8.32 3.56 -15.43
C GLN A 11 9.21 3.33 -14.21
N ASP A 12 9.81 4.39 -13.68
CA ASP A 12 10.39 4.35 -12.34
C ASP A 12 9.29 4.29 -11.26
N GLY A 13 9.70 4.06 -10.02
CA GLY A 13 8.76 3.89 -8.92
C GLY A 13 7.92 5.13 -8.64
N TYR A 14 8.46 6.34 -8.78
CA TYR A 14 7.74 7.59 -8.50
C TYR A 14 6.63 7.86 -9.52
N HIS A 15 6.95 7.64 -10.79
CA HIS A 15 6.00 7.72 -11.89
C HIS A 15 4.97 6.60 -11.81
N MET A 16 5.37 5.39 -11.45
CA MET A 16 4.43 4.28 -11.30
C MET A 16 3.37 4.53 -10.21
N ILE A 17 3.75 5.01 -9.03
CA ILE A 17 2.79 5.24 -7.94
C ILE A 17 1.88 6.46 -8.14
N THR A 18 2.10 7.26 -9.20
CA THR A 18 1.35 8.49 -9.48
C THR A 18 0.62 8.49 -10.82
N SER A 19 0.95 7.57 -11.75
CA SER A 19 0.41 7.57 -13.11
C SER A 19 -1.11 7.47 -13.17
N PHE A 20 -1.69 6.60 -12.34
CA PHE A 20 -3.14 6.40 -12.28
C PHE A 20 -3.88 7.61 -11.73
N VAL A 21 -3.22 8.47 -10.94
CA VAL A 21 -3.82 9.70 -10.39
C VAL A 21 -4.06 10.71 -11.50
N ALA A 22 -3.09 10.89 -12.39
CA ALA A 22 -3.23 11.80 -13.53
C ALA A 22 -4.36 11.38 -14.48
N VAL A 23 -4.44 10.09 -14.79
CA VAL A 23 -5.54 9.54 -15.60
C VAL A 23 -6.88 9.64 -14.86
N ALA A 24 -6.91 9.42 -13.55
CA ALA A 24 -8.12 9.59 -12.75
C ALA A 24 -8.60 11.02 -12.72
N ASP A 25 -7.70 12.01 -12.68
CA ASP A 25 -8.06 13.43 -12.79
C ASP A 25 -8.76 13.74 -14.12
N TYR A 26 -8.20 13.26 -15.24
CA TYR A 26 -8.81 13.38 -16.56
C TYR A 26 -10.22 12.75 -16.61
N VAL A 27 -10.37 11.51 -16.14
CA VAL A 27 -11.67 10.80 -16.13
C VAL A 27 -12.67 11.48 -15.19
N SER A 28 -12.21 12.01 -14.05
CA SER A 28 -13.05 12.70 -13.07
C SER A 28 -13.68 13.99 -13.63
N LYS A 29 -13.01 14.61 -14.61
CA LYS A 29 -13.44 15.81 -15.32
C LYS A 29 -14.28 15.51 -16.57
N GLY A 30 -14.73 14.27 -16.76
CA GLY A 30 -15.58 13.85 -17.88
C GLY A 30 -14.82 13.27 -19.07
N GLY A 31 -13.52 13.00 -18.92
CA GLY A 31 -12.73 12.26 -19.88
C GLY A 31 -13.20 10.81 -20.07
N LYS A 32 -12.76 10.17 -21.16
CA LYS A 32 -13.09 8.77 -21.44
C LYS A 32 -12.43 7.82 -20.44
N ASN A 33 -13.17 6.81 -19.99
CA ASN A 33 -12.62 5.70 -19.21
C ASN A 33 -11.40 5.10 -19.92
N THR A 34 -10.41 4.69 -19.15
CA THR A 34 -9.08 4.36 -19.64
C THR A 34 -8.59 3.05 -19.03
N LEU A 35 -8.07 2.15 -19.86
CA LEU A 35 -7.21 1.04 -19.44
C LEU A 35 -5.76 1.45 -19.72
N LEU A 36 -5.00 1.68 -18.65
CA LEU A 36 -3.58 2.02 -18.69
C LEU A 36 -2.76 0.77 -18.33
N VAL A 37 -1.75 0.44 -19.13
CA VAL A 37 -0.87 -0.72 -18.87
C VAL A 37 0.60 -0.33 -19.00
N PHE A 38 1.44 -0.82 -18.09
CA PHE A 38 2.90 -0.69 -18.14
C PHE A 38 3.55 -1.64 -17.12
N TYR A 39 4.79 -1.37 -16.74
CA TYR A 39 5.53 -2.12 -15.73
C TYR A 39 6.68 -1.29 -15.16
N ALA A 40 7.29 -1.76 -14.07
CA ALA A 40 8.44 -1.11 -13.47
C ALA A 40 9.70 -1.31 -14.33
N LYS A 41 10.47 -0.24 -14.51
CA LYS A 41 11.74 -0.29 -15.25
C LYS A 41 12.82 -1.04 -14.48
N GLU A 42 12.89 -0.78 -13.18
CA GLU A 42 13.84 -1.34 -12.21
C GLU A 42 13.06 -1.67 -10.93
N PRO A 43 13.54 -2.60 -10.10
CA PRO A 43 12.88 -2.90 -8.84
C PRO A 43 12.92 -1.71 -7.87
N PHE A 44 11.87 -1.55 -7.08
CA PHE A 44 11.81 -0.55 -6.01
C PHE A 44 10.96 -1.04 -4.83
N VAL A 45 11.22 -0.50 -3.64
CA VAL A 45 10.43 -0.79 -2.43
C VAL A 45 9.34 0.28 -2.30
N ASN A 46 8.08 -0.13 -2.26
CA ASN A 46 6.91 0.75 -2.14
C ASN A 46 6.33 0.65 -0.72
N VAL A 47 6.60 1.65 0.10
CA VAL A 47 6.20 1.74 1.51
C VAL A 47 4.84 2.42 1.62
N GLY A 48 3.96 1.88 2.47
CA GLY A 48 2.64 2.45 2.73
C GLY A 48 2.73 3.76 3.50
N VAL A 49 1.74 4.66 3.31
CA VAL A 49 1.79 6.02 3.87
C VAL A 49 1.99 6.05 5.38
N HIS A 50 1.40 5.11 6.12
CA HIS A 50 1.46 5.05 7.59
C HIS A 50 2.61 4.22 8.16
N GLN A 51 3.51 3.68 7.34
CA GLN A 51 4.63 2.87 7.79
C GLN A 51 5.90 3.70 7.99
N GLU A 52 6.74 3.31 8.93
CA GLU A 52 8.09 3.88 9.10
C GLU A 52 9.09 3.10 8.26
N VAL A 53 9.87 3.78 7.42
CA VAL A 53 10.78 3.10 6.49
C VAL A 53 11.78 2.23 7.24
N TRP A 54 12.32 2.74 8.36
CA TRP A 54 13.35 2.03 9.13
C TRP A 54 12.87 0.70 9.73
N LEU A 55 11.55 0.54 9.93
CA LEU A 55 10.92 -0.70 10.42
C LEU A 55 10.59 -1.70 9.30
N GLU A 56 10.40 -1.22 8.07
CA GLU A 56 9.93 -2.05 6.96
C GLU A 56 11.04 -2.49 6.01
N VAL A 57 12.06 -1.66 5.85
CA VAL A 57 13.03 -1.79 4.75
C VAL A 57 14.41 -2.11 5.30
N ASP A 58 15.07 -3.09 4.70
CA ASP A 58 16.49 -3.33 4.89
C ASP A 58 17.28 -2.22 4.18
N LEU A 59 17.43 -1.08 4.86
CA LEU A 59 18.05 0.14 4.33
C LEU A 59 19.50 -0.07 3.89
N GLU A 60 20.21 -1.02 4.51
CA GLU A 60 21.58 -1.36 4.12
C GLU A 60 21.58 -2.10 2.78
N TYR A 61 20.75 -3.14 2.65
CA TYR A 61 20.62 -3.91 1.43
C TYR A 61 20.16 -3.06 0.24
N VAL A 62 19.07 -2.30 0.39
CA VAL A 62 18.52 -1.51 -0.73
C VAL A 62 19.49 -0.42 -1.17
N ARG A 63 20.24 0.20 -0.24
CA ARG A 63 21.28 1.17 -0.58
C ARG A 63 22.43 0.53 -1.35
N LYS A 64 22.90 -0.63 -0.89
CA LYS A 64 23.97 -1.40 -1.55
C LYS A 64 23.57 -1.81 -2.98
N MET A 65 22.32 -2.23 -3.16
CA MET A 65 21.78 -2.67 -4.44
C MET A 65 21.22 -1.53 -5.31
N LYS A 66 21.24 -0.29 -4.82
CA LYS A 66 20.66 0.90 -5.46
C LYS A 66 19.17 0.75 -5.81
N ILE A 67 18.43 0.06 -4.94
CA ILE A 67 16.99 -0.13 -5.06
C ILE A 67 16.30 1.07 -4.39
N PRO A 68 15.51 1.88 -5.11
CA PRO A 68 14.85 3.03 -4.54
C PRO A 68 13.81 2.63 -3.49
N VAL A 69 13.66 3.47 -2.46
CA VAL A 69 12.50 3.43 -1.55
C VAL A 69 11.54 4.53 -1.96
N VAL A 70 10.30 4.17 -2.20
CA VAL A 70 9.23 5.05 -2.65
C VAL A 70 8.07 4.94 -1.68
N ARG A 71 7.44 6.06 -1.33
CA ARG A 71 6.24 6.08 -0.48
C ARG A 71 5.01 6.46 -1.28
N ARG A 72 3.96 5.64 -1.19
CA ARG A 72 2.64 5.94 -1.79
C ARG A 72 1.71 6.63 -0.80
N ASP A 73 0.67 7.30 -1.31
CA ASP A 73 -0.37 7.95 -0.50
C ASP A 73 -1.36 6.99 0.15
N LEU A 74 -1.32 5.72 -0.26
CA LEU A 74 -2.24 4.69 0.24
C LEU A 74 -1.63 3.94 1.42
N GLY A 75 -2.51 3.50 2.32
CA GLY A 75 -2.17 2.57 3.39
C GLY A 75 -1.76 1.18 2.87
N GLY A 76 -1.76 0.20 3.77
CA GLY A 76 -1.31 -1.15 3.47
C GLY A 76 0.18 -1.36 3.67
N GLY A 77 0.61 -2.61 3.57
CA GLY A 77 1.99 -3.02 3.86
C GLY A 77 2.99 -2.64 2.77
N THR A 78 4.27 -2.82 3.08
CA THR A 78 5.36 -2.58 2.13
C THR A 78 5.38 -3.71 1.10
N VAL A 79 5.54 -3.34 -0.17
CA VAL A 79 5.67 -4.29 -1.29
C VAL A 79 6.90 -3.94 -2.10
N VAL A 80 7.51 -4.94 -2.72
CA VAL A 80 8.64 -4.75 -3.63
C VAL A 80 8.12 -5.00 -5.03
N ILE A 81 8.15 -3.97 -5.87
CA ILE A 81 7.65 -4.05 -7.24
C ILE A 81 8.83 -4.29 -8.17
N THR A 82 8.68 -5.20 -9.12
CA THR A 82 9.76 -5.61 -10.03
C THR A 82 9.37 -5.52 -11.51
N PRO A 83 10.36 -5.52 -12.44
CA PRO A 83 10.07 -5.64 -13.88
C PRO A 83 9.38 -6.95 -14.28
N GLY A 84 9.28 -7.93 -13.37
CA GLY A 84 8.54 -9.18 -13.53
C GLY A 84 7.02 -9.01 -13.47
N GLU A 85 6.50 -7.80 -13.31
CA GLU A 85 5.07 -7.52 -13.20
C GLU A 85 4.52 -6.89 -14.48
N HIS A 86 3.24 -7.11 -14.79
CA HIS A 86 2.51 -6.37 -15.81
C HIS A 86 1.35 -5.63 -15.17
N ASP A 87 1.58 -4.37 -14.88
CA ASP A 87 0.66 -3.51 -14.17
C ASP A 87 -0.43 -2.98 -15.09
N TYR A 88 -1.65 -2.96 -14.57
CA TYR A 88 -2.80 -2.35 -15.20
C TYR A 88 -3.55 -1.44 -14.23
N PHE A 89 -4.09 -0.36 -14.77
CA PHE A 89 -4.94 0.57 -14.07
C PHE A 89 -6.22 0.76 -14.88
N ILE A 90 -7.33 0.36 -14.30
CA ILE A 90 -8.66 0.50 -14.88
C ILE A 90 -9.27 1.75 -14.26
N VAL A 91 -9.33 2.82 -15.04
CA VAL A 91 -9.80 4.12 -14.57
C VAL A 91 -11.14 4.42 -15.22
N VAL A 92 -12.19 4.47 -14.41
CA VAL A 92 -13.57 4.63 -14.88
C VAL A 92 -14.26 5.77 -14.17
N ASN A 93 -15.21 6.41 -14.84
CA ASN A 93 -16.10 7.34 -14.18
C ASN A 93 -16.95 6.58 -13.15
N GLN A 94 -17.14 7.17 -11.97
CA GLN A 94 -17.85 6.55 -10.86
C GLN A 94 -19.26 6.10 -11.23
N LYS A 95 -19.93 6.82 -12.14
CA LYS A 95 -21.28 6.45 -12.60
C LYS A 95 -21.32 5.14 -13.40
N ASP A 96 -20.19 4.71 -13.97
CA ASP A 96 -20.06 3.49 -14.76
C ASP A 96 -19.61 2.29 -13.91
N ALA A 97 -19.27 2.54 -12.64
CA ALA A 97 -18.76 1.56 -11.68
C ALA A 97 -19.86 1.13 -10.68
N PRO A 98 -19.95 -0.16 -10.34
CA PRO A 98 -20.75 -0.60 -9.20
C PRO A 98 -20.27 0.08 -7.91
N SER A 99 -21.22 0.46 -7.06
CA SER A 99 -20.91 1.01 -5.73
C SER A 99 -20.46 -0.06 -4.73
N ASN A 100 -20.86 -1.32 -4.95
CA ASN A 100 -20.44 -2.44 -4.10
C ASN A 100 -19.02 -2.89 -4.49
N PRO A 101 -18.06 -2.98 -3.54
CA PRO A 101 -16.69 -3.38 -3.85
C PRO A 101 -16.55 -4.78 -4.46
N THR A 102 -17.36 -5.76 -4.06
CA THR A 102 -17.32 -7.11 -4.62
C THR A 102 -17.74 -7.09 -6.09
N GLU A 103 -18.87 -6.45 -6.39
CA GLU A 103 -19.36 -6.30 -7.77
C GLU A 103 -18.39 -5.49 -8.64
N LEU A 104 -17.71 -4.49 -8.05
CA LEU A 104 -16.67 -3.71 -8.72
C LEU A 104 -15.52 -4.60 -9.18
N TYR A 105 -14.95 -5.40 -8.27
CA TYR A 105 -13.87 -6.32 -8.60
C TYR A 105 -14.32 -7.41 -9.57
N GLU A 106 -15.49 -8.02 -9.35
CA GLU A 106 -16.05 -9.02 -10.27
C GLU A 106 -16.19 -8.46 -11.69
N LYS A 107 -16.78 -7.26 -11.84
CA LYS A 107 -16.98 -6.64 -13.15
C LYS A 107 -15.65 -6.35 -13.86
N PHE A 108 -14.70 -5.74 -13.18
CA PHE A 108 -13.50 -5.19 -13.82
C PHE A 108 -12.29 -6.14 -13.83
N LEU A 109 -12.25 -7.16 -12.97
CA LEU A 109 -11.19 -8.17 -12.97
C LEU A 109 -11.55 -9.43 -13.78
N THR A 110 -12.84 -9.67 -14.08
CA THR A 110 -13.25 -10.78 -14.97
C THR A 110 -12.54 -10.77 -16.33
N PRO A 111 -12.37 -9.63 -17.02
CA PRO A 111 -11.59 -9.60 -18.26
C PRO A 111 -10.14 -10.07 -18.07
N VAL A 112 -9.49 -9.73 -16.97
CA VAL A 112 -8.12 -10.17 -16.65
C VAL A 112 -8.09 -11.68 -16.39
N ILE A 113 -9.09 -12.20 -15.66
CA ILE A 113 -9.28 -13.64 -15.43
C ILE A 113 -9.45 -14.39 -16.77
N ASP A 114 -10.23 -13.84 -17.70
CA ASP A 114 -10.40 -14.43 -19.03
C ASP A 114 -9.10 -14.47 -19.84
N VAL A 115 -8.24 -13.44 -19.72
CA VAL A 115 -6.91 -13.45 -20.34
C VAL A 115 -6.08 -14.62 -19.81
N LEU A 116 -6.02 -14.78 -18.48
CA LEU A 116 -5.29 -15.89 -17.85
C LEU A 116 -5.85 -17.25 -18.29
N ARG A 117 -7.18 -17.39 -18.34
CA ARG A 117 -7.85 -18.61 -18.84
C ARG A 117 -7.55 -18.89 -20.31
N SER A 118 -7.34 -17.86 -21.12
CA SER A 118 -6.96 -18.02 -22.54
C SER A 118 -5.57 -18.64 -22.72
N TYR A 119 -4.73 -18.62 -21.68
CA TYR A 119 -3.45 -19.34 -21.63
C TYR A 119 -3.58 -20.77 -21.05
N GLY A 120 -4.82 -21.24 -20.80
CA GLY A 120 -5.08 -22.55 -20.20
C GLY A 120 -5.00 -22.58 -18.67
N LEU A 121 -4.87 -21.42 -18.02
CA LEU A 121 -4.76 -21.34 -16.56
C LEU A 121 -6.13 -21.40 -15.88
N ASN A 122 -6.24 -22.17 -14.81
CA ASN A 122 -7.44 -22.22 -13.97
C ASN A 122 -7.49 -20.99 -13.05
N ALA A 123 -7.81 -19.83 -13.62
CA ALA A 123 -7.89 -18.56 -12.91
C ALA A 123 -9.29 -18.29 -12.32
N SER A 124 -9.34 -17.74 -11.12
CA SER A 124 -10.56 -17.29 -10.44
C SER A 124 -10.30 -16.08 -9.56
N LEU A 125 -11.36 -15.32 -9.26
CA LEU A 125 -11.31 -14.25 -8.27
C LEU A 125 -11.37 -14.85 -6.85
N ARG A 126 -10.59 -14.27 -5.92
CA ARG A 126 -10.67 -14.53 -4.48
C ARG A 126 -10.56 -13.17 -3.77
N ASP A 127 -11.69 -12.64 -3.33
CA ASP A 127 -11.82 -11.27 -2.84
C ASP A 127 -11.32 -10.26 -3.90
N GLN A 128 -10.28 -9.49 -3.61
CA GLN A 128 -9.62 -8.59 -4.56
C GLN A 128 -8.45 -9.24 -5.35
N ASP A 129 -8.06 -10.47 -5.03
CA ASP A 129 -6.91 -11.12 -5.67
C ASP A 129 -7.36 -12.07 -6.80
N ILE A 130 -6.55 -12.19 -7.85
CA ILE A 130 -6.74 -13.27 -8.84
C ILE A 130 -5.80 -14.40 -8.49
N VAL A 131 -6.34 -15.61 -8.42
CA VAL A 131 -5.61 -16.84 -8.12
C VAL A 131 -5.63 -17.79 -9.30
N VAL A 132 -4.54 -18.51 -9.51
CA VAL A 132 -4.41 -19.65 -10.43
C VAL A 132 -4.07 -20.87 -9.59
N ASN A 133 -4.85 -21.95 -9.71
CA ASN A 133 -4.63 -23.17 -8.93
C ASN A 133 -4.56 -22.92 -7.40
N GLY A 134 -5.32 -21.94 -6.92
CA GLY A 134 -5.34 -21.53 -5.50
C GLY A 134 -4.19 -20.61 -5.06
N LYS A 135 -3.22 -20.32 -5.93
CA LYS A 135 -2.09 -19.41 -5.66
C LYS A 135 -2.31 -18.05 -6.31
N LYS A 136 -1.94 -16.98 -5.63
CA LYS A 136 -2.13 -15.61 -6.12
C LYS A 136 -1.18 -15.28 -7.28
N ILE A 137 -1.75 -14.81 -8.39
CA ILE A 137 -1.03 -14.33 -9.59
C ILE A 137 -1.23 -12.83 -9.83
N SER A 138 -2.20 -12.21 -9.17
CA SER A 138 -2.53 -10.79 -9.28
C SER A 138 -3.02 -10.26 -7.94
N GLY A 139 -2.44 -9.16 -7.49
CA GLY A 139 -2.99 -8.36 -6.39
C GLY A 139 -3.71 -7.14 -6.94
N ASN A 140 -4.89 -6.83 -6.38
CA ASN A 140 -5.64 -5.65 -6.80
C ASN A 140 -6.06 -4.80 -5.61
N GLY A 141 -6.24 -3.51 -5.87
CA GLY A 141 -6.85 -2.56 -4.96
C GLY A 141 -7.67 -1.55 -5.75
N ALA A 142 -8.59 -0.87 -5.06
CA ALA A 142 -9.39 0.18 -5.64
C ALA A 142 -9.33 1.46 -4.80
N MET A 143 -9.43 2.60 -5.46
CA MET A 143 -9.58 3.90 -4.80
C MET A 143 -10.50 4.82 -5.61
N SER A 144 -11.03 5.85 -4.94
CA SER A 144 -11.79 6.91 -5.58
C SER A 144 -10.93 8.17 -5.71
N TYR A 145 -11.07 8.90 -6.82
CA TYR A 145 -10.45 10.19 -7.05
C TYR A 145 -11.45 11.11 -7.78
N GLY A 146 -11.97 12.13 -7.10
CA GLY A 146 -13.07 12.94 -7.63
C GLY A 146 -14.24 12.05 -8.06
N ASN A 147 -14.71 12.24 -9.30
CA ASN A 147 -15.75 11.40 -9.92
C ASN A 147 -15.20 10.17 -10.67
N ALA A 148 -13.98 9.72 -10.36
CA ALA A 148 -13.37 8.54 -10.95
C ALA A 148 -13.10 7.45 -9.90
N ILE A 149 -13.16 6.20 -10.36
CA ILE A 149 -12.73 5.01 -9.62
C ILE A 149 -11.53 4.43 -10.35
N VAL A 150 -10.48 4.10 -9.60
CA VAL A 150 -9.29 3.42 -10.09
C VAL A 150 -9.27 2.02 -9.51
N ILE A 151 -9.17 1.00 -10.35
CA ILE A 151 -8.74 -0.34 -9.95
C ILE A 151 -7.29 -0.51 -10.42
N ALA A 152 -6.38 -0.63 -9.46
CA ALA A 152 -4.97 -0.90 -9.71
C ALA A 152 -4.69 -2.39 -9.49
N GLY A 153 -3.99 -3.02 -10.40
CA GLY A 153 -3.57 -4.40 -10.24
C GLY A 153 -2.41 -4.77 -11.16
N ASN A 154 -1.96 -6.00 -11.04
CA ASN A 154 -0.85 -6.53 -11.81
C ASN A 154 -1.12 -7.95 -12.30
N ILE A 155 -0.37 -8.41 -13.30
CA ILE A 155 -0.18 -9.84 -13.57
C ILE A 155 1.28 -10.16 -13.28
N LEU A 156 1.53 -11.08 -12.37
CA LEU A 156 2.89 -11.55 -12.05
C LEU A 156 3.39 -12.39 -13.23
N LEU A 157 4.31 -11.85 -14.03
CA LEU A 157 4.94 -12.57 -15.13
C LEU A 157 6.07 -13.47 -14.61
N SER A 158 6.90 -12.93 -13.71
CA SER A 158 7.93 -13.65 -12.96
C SER A 158 7.99 -13.13 -11.52
N LEU A 159 8.66 -13.87 -10.64
CA LEU A 159 8.75 -13.56 -9.21
C LEU A 159 10.18 -13.77 -8.70
N ASP A 160 10.80 -12.72 -8.21
CA ASP A 160 12.08 -12.79 -7.51
C ASP A 160 11.87 -12.73 -5.99
N VAL A 161 11.50 -13.88 -5.42
CA VAL A 161 11.24 -14.02 -3.99
C VAL A 161 12.46 -13.68 -3.13
N ASP A 162 13.66 -14.00 -3.63
CA ASP A 162 14.92 -13.73 -2.94
C ASP A 162 15.14 -12.22 -2.82
N LEU A 163 15.05 -11.49 -3.94
CA LEU A 163 15.12 -10.03 -3.97
C LEU A 163 14.09 -9.39 -3.03
N ILE A 164 12.82 -9.80 -3.14
CA ILE A 164 11.74 -9.29 -2.29
C ILE A 164 12.10 -9.49 -0.82
N SER A 165 12.53 -10.70 -0.45
CA SER A 165 12.82 -11.04 0.95
C SER A 165 14.02 -10.29 1.54
N LYS A 166 14.99 -9.91 0.72
CA LYS A 166 16.17 -9.15 1.13
C LYS A 166 15.93 -7.65 1.24
N CYS A 167 14.95 -7.11 0.50
CA CYS A 167 14.55 -5.71 0.62
C CYS A 167 13.77 -5.40 1.90
N ILE A 168 13.09 -6.39 2.47
CA ILE A 168 12.25 -6.22 3.66
C ILE A 168 13.07 -6.47 4.93
N ARG A 169 12.94 -5.55 5.90
CA ARG A 169 13.52 -5.73 7.22
C ARG A 169 12.80 -6.84 7.95
N VAL A 170 13.56 -7.77 8.51
CA VAL A 170 13.03 -8.90 9.27
C VAL A 170 13.88 -9.16 10.52
N PRO A 171 13.32 -9.74 11.59
CA PRO A 171 14.05 -9.90 12.85
C PRO A 171 15.25 -10.85 12.80
N SER A 172 15.30 -11.76 11.81
CA SER A 172 16.39 -12.72 11.63
C SER A 172 16.39 -13.35 10.24
N GLU A 173 17.53 -13.90 9.80
CA GLU A 173 17.62 -14.69 8.55
C GLU A 173 16.65 -15.87 8.53
N LYS A 174 16.49 -16.57 9.66
CA LYS A 174 15.50 -17.67 9.77
C LYS A 174 14.07 -17.19 9.49
N PHE A 175 13.74 -15.97 9.92
CA PHE A 175 12.44 -15.36 9.60
C PHE A 175 12.35 -15.01 8.12
N ARG A 176 13.44 -14.51 7.52
CA ARG A 176 13.55 -14.25 6.08
C ARG A 176 13.26 -15.51 5.25
N ASP A 177 13.92 -16.63 5.59
CA ASP A 177 13.74 -17.90 4.91
C ASP A 177 12.30 -18.40 4.99
N LYS A 178 11.68 -18.28 6.17
CA LYS A 178 10.27 -18.63 6.37
C LYS A 178 9.37 -17.74 5.51
N MET A 179 9.58 -16.42 5.52
CA MET A 179 8.81 -15.48 4.71
C MET A 179 8.94 -15.78 3.21
N ALA A 180 10.16 -16.04 2.74
CA ALA A 180 10.42 -16.42 1.35
C ALA A 180 9.70 -17.72 0.96
N LYS A 181 9.70 -18.72 1.85
CA LYS A 181 8.96 -19.96 1.67
C LYS A 181 7.45 -19.72 1.61
N ASP A 182 6.89 -19.02 2.58
CA ASP A 182 5.46 -18.72 2.66
C ASP A 182 5.00 -17.94 1.41
N MET A 183 5.80 -16.98 0.93
CA MET A 183 5.54 -16.27 -0.33
C MET A 183 5.56 -17.19 -1.54
N SER A 184 6.51 -18.14 -1.61
CA SER A 184 6.62 -19.09 -2.73
C SER A 184 5.46 -20.11 -2.76
N GLU A 185 4.88 -20.41 -1.61
CA GLU A 185 3.71 -21.27 -1.49
C GLU A 185 2.42 -20.53 -1.88
N TRP A 186 2.31 -19.24 -1.53
CA TRP A 186 1.13 -18.42 -1.80
C TRP A 186 1.09 -17.80 -3.20
N LEU A 187 2.23 -17.36 -3.73
CA LEU A 187 2.33 -16.64 -5.00
C LEU A 187 2.70 -17.57 -6.15
N THR A 188 2.19 -17.26 -7.34
CA THR A 188 2.61 -17.86 -8.61
C THR A 188 2.78 -16.78 -9.68
N SER A 189 3.31 -17.17 -10.84
CA SER A 189 3.56 -16.28 -11.97
C SER A 189 3.27 -16.98 -13.29
N MET A 190 3.15 -16.20 -14.37
CA MET A 190 2.98 -16.75 -15.72
C MET A 190 4.12 -17.71 -16.08
N GLU A 191 5.36 -17.36 -15.74
CA GLU A 191 6.54 -18.21 -15.94
C GLU A 191 6.41 -19.56 -15.22
N LYS A 192 5.98 -19.55 -13.96
CA LYS A 192 5.83 -20.79 -13.17
C LYS A 192 4.72 -21.69 -13.67
N GLU A 193 3.59 -21.12 -14.10
CA GLU A 193 2.43 -21.89 -14.53
C GLU A 193 2.53 -22.35 -16.00
N LEU A 194 3.21 -21.59 -16.86
CA LEU A 194 3.32 -21.87 -18.31
C LEU A 194 4.68 -22.42 -18.74
N GLY A 195 5.73 -22.24 -17.93
CA GLY A 195 7.12 -22.55 -18.30
C GLY A 195 7.79 -21.49 -19.19
N TYR A 196 7.12 -20.37 -19.47
CA TYR A 196 7.65 -19.23 -20.22
C TYR A 196 6.91 -17.94 -19.84
N ILE A 197 7.48 -16.79 -20.20
CA ILE A 197 6.84 -15.48 -20.04
C ILE A 197 6.23 -15.06 -21.38
N PRO A 198 4.89 -14.93 -21.51
CA PRO A 198 4.28 -14.41 -22.73
C PRO A 198 4.72 -12.97 -23.02
N PRO A 199 4.87 -12.58 -24.30
CA PRO A 199 5.17 -11.19 -24.67
C PRO A 199 4.08 -10.23 -24.16
N ARG A 200 4.49 -9.05 -23.68
CA ARG A 200 3.56 -8.05 -23.14
C ARG A 200 2.58 -7.55 -24.18
N GLU A 201 3.00 -7.44 -25.43
CA GLU A 201 2.16 -7.06 -26.57
C GLU A 201 1.03 -8.07 -26.80
N GLU A 202 1.31 -9.36 -26.59
CA GLU A 202 0.29 -10.41 -26.65
C GLU A 202 -0.71 -10.28 -25.49
N ILE A 203 -0.21 -10.04 -24.26
CA ILE A 203 -1.04 -9.82 -23.08
C ILE A 203 -1.93 -8.58 -23.28
N ASN A 204 -1.37 -7.47 -23.74
CA ASN A 204 -2.08 -6.22 -24.07
C ASN A 204 -3.21 -6.48 -25.07
N LYS A 205 -2.93 -7.20 -26.16
CA LYS A 205 -3.95 -7.56 -27.16
C LYS A 205 -5.08 -8.38 -26.53
N LYS A 206 -4.75 -9.42 -25.76
CA LYS A 206 -5.75 -10.27 -25.09
C LYS A 206 -6.57 -9.49 -24.05
N LEU A 207 -5.94 -8.57 -23.31
CA LEU A 207 -6.64 -7.68 -22.37
C LEU A 207 -7.65 -6.83 -23.12
N LYS A 208 -7.25 -6.15 -24.19
CA LYS A 208 -8.18 -5.37 -25.03
C LYS A 208 -9.37 -6.22 -25.48
N ASP A 209 -9.11 -7.37 -26.10
CA ASP A 209 -10.15 -8.26 -26.62
C ASP A 209 -11.10 -8.75 -25.52
N ALA A 210 -10.57 -9.04 -24.32
CA ALA A 210 -11.36 -9.49 -23.18
C ALA A 210 -12.25 -8.38 -22.62
N PHE A 211 -11.71 -7.17 -22.45
CA PHE A 211 -12.47 -6.01 -21.98
C PHE A 211 -13.55 -5.60 -22.97
N GLU A 212 -13.25 -5.54 -24.27
CA GLU A 212 -14.26 -5.24 -25.30
C GLU A 212 -15.41 -6.25 -25.28
N ARG A 213 -15.09 -7.55 -25.19
CA ARG A 213 -16.08 -8.63 -25.16
C ARG A 213 -16.95 -8.60 -23.90
N ARG A 214 -16.35 -8.43 -22.72
CA ARG A 214 -17.05 -8.50 -21.43
C ARG A 214 -17.84 -7.26 -21.09
N LEU A 215 -17.33 -6.09 -21.46
CA LEU A 215 -17.95 -4.81 -21.09
C LEU A 215 -18.74 -4.18 -22.25
N GLY A 216 -18.69 -4.75 -23.45
CA GLY A 216 -19.36 -4.18 -24.64
C GLY A 216 -18.80 -2.80 -25.02
N ILE A 217 -17.54 -2.55 -24.69
CA ILE A 217 -16.82 -1.31 -24.97
C ILE A 217 -15.95 -1.47 -26.23
N LYS A 218 -15.46 -0.36 -26.75
CA LYS A 218 -14.46 -0.33 -27.82
C LYS A 218 -13.27 0.51 -27.41
N PHE A 219 -12.07 -0.01 -27.62
CA PHE A 219 -10.86 0.76 -27.36
C PHE A 219 -10.47 1.63 -28.53
N GLU A 220 -10.00 2.83 -28.22
CA GLU A 220 -9.14 3.62 -29.09
C GLU A 220 -7.73 3.61 -28.51
N GLU A 221 -6.72 3.40 -29.36
CA GLU A 221 -5.33 3.62 -28.98
C GLU A 221 -5.13 5.11 -28.68
N SER A 222 -4.52 5.40 -27.54
CA SER A 222 -4.32 6.78 -27.10
C SER A 222 -3.01 6.96 -26.36
N SER A 223 -2.62 8.22 -26.21
CA SER A 223 -1.54 8.66 -25.34
C SER A 223 -2.13 9.49 -24.20
N LEU A 224 -1.31 9.72 -23.16
CA LEU A 224 -1.65 10.73 -22.16
C LEU A 224 -1.77 12.12 -22.84
N THR A 225 -2.69 12.94 -22.37
CA THR A 225 -2.76 14.36 -22.76
C THR A 225 -1.61 15.15 -22.12
N ILE A 226 -1.40 16.37 -22.59
CA ILE A 226 -0.38 17.26 -22.03
C ILE A 226 -0.67 17.53 -20.55
N GLU A 227 -1.92 17.78 -20.19
CA GLU A 227 -2.35 18.04 -18.82
C GLU A 227 -2.16 16.82 -17.91
N GLU A 228 -2.43 15.62 -18.43
CA GLU A 228 -2.14 14.37 -17.71
C GLU A 228 -0.63 14.22 -17.44
N ILE A 229 0.21 14.48 -18.44
CA ILE A 229 1.68 14.41 -18.31
C ILE A 229 2.19 15.46 -17.32
N GLU A 230 1.75 16.72 -17.42
CA GLU A 230 2.17 17.79 -16.52
C GLU A 230 1.79 17.50 -15.06
N LEU A 231 0.58 16.98 -14.83
CA LEU A 231 0.13 16.55 -13.52
C LEU A 231 0.97 15.38 -13.00
N TRP A 232 1.18 14.37 -13.84
CA TRP A 232 1.95 13.18 -13.50
C TRP A 232 3.38 13.51 -13.09
N GLU A 233 4.06 14.32 -13.91
CA GLU A 233 5.43 14.80 -13.68
C GLU A 233 5.54 15.62 -12.39
N ARG A 234 4.56 16.48 -12.11
CA ARG A 234 4.51 17.24 -10.86
C ARG A 234 4.37 16.31 -9.65
N LEU A 235 3.44 15.35 -9.71
CA LEU A 235 3.22 14.39 -8.63
C LEU A 235 4.47 13.52 -8.41
N ALA A 236 5.08 13.01 -9.48
CA ALA A 236 6.31 12.21 -9.37
C ALA A 236 7.44 12.98 -8.69
N ARG A 237 7.65 14.26 -9.04
CA ARG A 237 8.64 15.12 -8.37
C ARG A 237 8.33 15.33 -6.89
N GLU A 238 7.07 15.54 -6.53
CA GLU A 238 6.64 15.66 -5.13
C GLU A 238 6.95 14.36 -4.35
N LYS A 239 6.73 13.19 -4.97
CA LYS A 239 7.00 11.88 -4.37
C LYS A 239 8.47 11.50 -4.32
N ALA A 240 9.30 12.11 -5.15
CA ALA A 240 10.75 11.91 -5.13
C ALA A 240 11.47 12.68 -4.01
N ASN A 241 10.78 13.58 -3.30
CA ASN A 241 11.38 14.30 -2.17
C ASN A 241 11.63 13.34 -1.00
N GLU A 242 12.86 13.31 -0.47
CA GLU A 242 13.21 12.53 0.72
C GLU A 242 12.37 12.88 1.94
N GLU A 243 11.98 14.16 2.10
CA GLU A 243 11.06 14.58 3.16
C GLU A 243 9.72 13.85 3.09
N TRP A 244 9.25 13.51 1.88
CA TRP A 244 8.04 12.71 1.70
C TRP A 244 8.32 11.23 1.96
N ILE A 245 9.40 10.68 1.40
CA ILE A 245 9.74 9.26 1.55
C ILE A 245 9.90 8.89 3.03
N TYR A 246 10.55 9.75 3.81
CA TYR A 246 10.83 9.56 5.23
C TYR A 246 9.95 10.42 6.13
N TYR A 247 8.82 10.96 5.66
CA TYR A 247 8.02 11.92 6.45
C TYR A 247 7.60 11.35 7.81
N LYS A 248 7.26 10.05 7.85
CA LYS A 248 6.81 9.37 9.05
C LYS A 248 7.97 9.18 10.03
N ASP A 249 9.11 8.71 9.52
CA ASP A 249 10.36 8.55 10.26
C ASP A 249 10.85 9.90 10.83
N ASN A 250 10.81 10.96 10.01
CA ASN A 250 11.28 12.30 10.36
C ASN A 250 10.33 13.06 11.31
N ARG A 251 9.07 12.63 11.43
CA ARG A 251 8.12 13.25 12.36
C ARG A 251 8.49 12.96 13.82
N HIS A 252 9.10 11.80 14.07
CA HIS A 252 9.45 11.33 15.41
C HIS A 252 10.89 10.80 15.47
N PRO A 253 11.90 11.68 15.26
CA PRO A 253 13.29 11.24 15.09
C PRO A 253 13.89 10.58 16.34
N ASP A 254 13.33 10.87 17.52
CA ASP A 254 13.75 10.29 18.80
C ASP A 254 13.12 8.91 19.07
N LEU A 255 12.09 8.51 18.32
CA LEU A 255 11.32 7.29 18.54
C LEU A 255 11.90 6.09 17.77
N HIS A 256 13.18 5.81 17.96
CA HIS A 256 13.88 4.75 17.22
C HIS A 256 14.24 3.55 18.11
N THR A 257 13.25 2.69 18.41
CA THR A 257 13.43 1.44 19.16
C THR A 257 12.45 0.36 18.72
N GLU A 258 12.85 -0.90 18.82
CA GLU A 258 12.00 -2.08 18.55
C GLU A 258 11.56 -2.77 19.86
N ARG A 259 11.85 -2.17 21.02
CA ARG A 259 11.59 -2.74 22.35
C ARG A 259 11.34 -1.67 23.40
N CYS A 260 10.94 -2.10 24.59
CA CYS A 260 10.80 -1.24 25.76
C CYS A 260 12.12 -1.13 26.53
N VAL A 261 12.51 0.09 26.84
CA VAL A 261 13.77 0.44 27.49
C VAL A 261 13.53 1.59 28.46
N LYS A 262 13.95 1.39 29.71
CA LYS A 262 14.10 2.48 30.67
C LYS A 262 15.45 3.15 30.45
N ILE A 263 15.44 4.43 30.12
CA ILE A 263 16.65 5.22 29.86
C ILE A 263 17.16 5.82 31.18
N SER A 264 16.24 6.32 32.01
CA SER A 264 16.55 6.88 33.34
C SER A 264 15.35 6.72 34.27
N SER A 265 15.45 7.26 35.50
CA SER A 265 14.31 7.31 36.43
C SER A 265 13.13 8.17 35.93
N SER A 266 13.35 9.03 34.94
CA SER A 266 12.33 9.93 34.41
C SER A 266 12.05 9.74 32.92
N VAL A 267 12.77 8.84 32.25
CA VAL A 267 12.65 8.62 30.80
C VAL A 267 12.55 7.14 30.48
N ALA A 268 11.51 6.76 29.74
CA ALA A 268 11.36 5.44 29.13
C ALA A 268 10.87 5.57 27.70
N LEU A 269 11.28 4.63 26.85
CA LEU A 269 10.88 4.51 25.45
C LEU A 269 10.38 3.09 25.22
N CYS A 270 9.22 2.92 24.59
CA CYS A 270 8.62 1.61 24.43
C CYS A 270 7.91 1.47 23.09
N HIS A 271 8.20 0.37 22.42
CA HIS A 271 7.63 -0.01 21.14
C HIS A 271 6.88 -1.33 21.28
N ILE A 272 5.72 -1.42 20.65
CA ILE A 272 4.99 -2.69 20.49
C ILE A 272 4.47 -2.85 19.06
N ASP A 273 4.42 -4.11 18.65
CA ASP A 273 3.65 -4.60 17.51
C ASP A 273 2.32 -5.17 18.03
N TYR A 274 1.21 -4.48 17.77
CA TYR A 274 -0.13 -4.93 18.15
C TYR A 274 -0.89 -5.49 16.94
N LYS A 275 -1.24 -6.79 17.00
CA LYS A 275 -1.98 -7.46 15.94
C LYS A 275 -3.49 -7.29 16.11
N ALA A 276 -4.04 -6.26 15.49
CA ALA A 276 -5.48 -6.13 15.25
C ALA A 276 -5.85 -6.90 13.96
N ARG A 277 -6.82 -6.39 13.17
CA ARG A 277 -7.08 -6.91 11.82
C ARG A 277 -5.87 -6.71 10.91
N LYS A 278 -5.19 -5.58 11.07
CA LYS A 278 -3.90 -5.21 10.48
C LYS A 278 -2.90 -4.93 11.60
N LEU A 279 -1.63 -4.82 11.25
CA LEU A 279 -0.57 -4.47 12.19
C LEU A 279 -0.68 -3.00 12.56
N LEU A 280 -0.82 -2.75 13.86
CA LEU A 280 -0.74 -1.45 14.48
C LEU A 280 0.54 -1.42 15.31
N ARG A 281 1.42 -0.46 15.05
CA ARG A 281 2.63 -0.24 15.82
C ARG A 281 2.50 1.05 16.60
N ILE A 282 2.94 0.99 17.85
CA ILE A 282 2.98 2.18 18.70
C ILE A 282 4.37 2.25 19.31
N THR A 283 5.02 3.40 19.12
CA THR A 283 6.24 3.77 19.83
C THR A 283 5.92 4.97 20.70
N LEU A 284 6.23 4.90 21.99
CA LEU A 284 5.90 5.93 22.97
C LEU A 284 7.13 6.28 23.81
N LYS A 285 7.35 7.58 24.02
CA LYS A 285 8.36 8.13 24.91
C LYS A 285 7.68 8.82 26.09
N ILE A 286 8.05 8.41 27.30
CA ILE A 286 7.64 9.06 28.55
C ILE A 286 8.79 9.89 29.06
N VAL A 287 8.50 11.15 29.41
CA VAL A 287 9.43 12.04 30.10
C VAL A 287 8.71 12.67 31.28
N ASN A 288 9.28 12.58 32.47
CA ASN A 288 8.75 13.18 33.70
C ASN A 288 7.25 12.85 33.94
N LYS A 289 6.90 11.57 33.84
CA LYS A 289 5.53 11.05 34.03
C LYS A 289 4.50 11.61 33.05
N LYS A 290 4.92 12.05 31.86
CA LYS A 290 4.03 12.48 30.78
C LYS A 290 4.40 11.80 29.48
N ILE A 291 3.42 11.64 28.59
CA ILE A 291 3.69 11.22 27.21
C ILE A 291 4.38 12.39 26.52
N ASP A 292 5.68 12.28 26.30
CA ASP A 292 6.48 13.28 25.57
C ASP A 292 6.18 13.20 24.09
N GLU A 293 6.14 11.97 23.56
CA GLU A 293 5.95 11.69 22.15
C GLU A 293 5.33 10.32 21.94
N ILE A 294 4.53 10.19 20.88
CA ILE A 294 3.92 8.94 20.44
C ILE A 294 3.92 8.91 18.91
N SER A 295 4.33 7.78 18.35
CA SER A 295 4.13 7.45 16.93
C SER A 295 3.13 6.31 16.82
N ILE A 296 2.17 6.48 15.91
CA ILE A 296 1.19 5.47 15.52
C ILE A 296 1.47 5.13 14.05
N SER A 297 1.95 3.92 13.79
CA SER A 297 2.34 3.45 12.46
C SER A 297 1.81 2.06 12.16
N GLY A 298 1.87 1.59 10.92
CA GLY A 298 1.43 0.24 10.56
C GLY A 298 0.91 0.07 9.14
N ASP A 299 0.38 -1.11 8.84
CA ASP A 299 -0.08 -1.51 7.51
C ASP A 299 -1.62 -1.38 7.32
N PHE A 300 -2.25 -0.54 8.14
CA PHE A 300 -3.67 -0.22 8.06
C PHE A 300 -3.98 0.79 6.93
N PHE A 301 -5.27 0.94 6.63
CA PHE A 301 -5.79 1.94 5.69
C PHE A 301 -6.72 2.90 6.41
N ILE A 302 -6.66 4.17 6.04
CA ILE A 302 -7.50 5.22 6.62
C ILE A 302 -8.17 6.01 5.51
N MET A 303 -9.50 6.04 5.58
CA MET A 303 -10.36 6.96 4.84
C MET A 303 -10.87 8.00 5.85
N ALA A 304 -10.04 8.98 6.14
CA ALA A 304 -10.32 10.08 7.06
C ALA A 304 -9.72 11.37 6.49
N PRO A 305 -9.99 12.55 7.08
CA PRO A 305 -9.30 13.77 6.70
C PRO A 305 -7.77 13.57 6.72
N LYS A 306 -7.09 14.14 5.73
CA LYS A 306 -5.62 14.12 5.66
C LYS A 306 -5.03 14.61 7.00
N GLY A 307 -4.07 13.88 7.54
CA GLY A 307 -3.45 14.21 8.83
C GLY A 307 -4.13 13.62 10.06
N PHE A 308 -5.10 12.70 9.91
CA PHE A 308 -5.84 12.14 11.05
C PHE A 308 -4.94 11.44 12.08
N ILE A 309 -3.96 10.65 11.65
CA ILE A 309 -3.02 9.99 12.57
C ILE A 309 -2.15 11.01 13.27
N GLU A 310 -1.64 11.98 12.52
CA GLU A 310 -0.81 13.07 13.03
C GLU A 310 -1.58 13.87 14.10
N TYR A 311 -2.87 14.12 13.88
CA TYR A 311 -3.75 14.76 14.84
C TYR A 311 -4.00 13.92 16.10
N LEU A 312 -4.17 12.60 15.96
CA LEU A 312 -4.26 11.69 17.11
C LEU A 312 -2.97 11.72 17.95
N GLU A 313 -1.81 11.63 17.29
CA GLU A 313 -0.51 11.68 17.95
C GLU A 313 -0.34 12.99 18.73
N ASP A 314 -0.60 14.13 18.09
CA ASP A 314 -0.44 15.45 18.70
C ASP A 314 -1.44 15.69 19.86
N SER A 315 -2.61 15.07 19.80
CA SER A 315 -3.63 15.18 20.85
C SER A 315 -3.33 14.33 22.09
N ILE A 316 -2.46 13.31 21.96
CA ILE A 316 -2.02 12.45 23.07
C ILE A 316 -0.74 12.99 23.73
N LYS A 317 0.07 13.78 23.01
CA LYS A 317 1.25 14.43 23.57
C LYS A 317 0.90 15.32 24.76
N GLY A 318 1.71 15.22 25.81
CA GLY A 318 1.59 15.98 27.05
C GLY A 318 0.60 15.43 28.08
N LEU A 319 -0.22 14.43 27.72
CA LEU A 319 -1.15 13.77 28.65
C LEU A 319 -0.40 13.00 29.75
N GLN A 320 -1.05 12.80 30.88
CA GLN A 320 -0.59 11.81 31.83
C GLN A 320 -0.75 10.42 31.21
N PRO A 321 0.15 9.47 31.52
CA PRO A 321 0.08 8.10 31.05
C PRO A 321 -1.00 7.32 31.84
N SER A 322 -2.23 7.86 31.86
CA SER A 322 -3.44 7.25 32.38
C SER A 322 -4.29 6.76 31.23
N ILE A 323 -4.66 5.48 31.27
CA ILE A 323 -5.48 4.88 30.22
C ILE A 323 -6.89 5.50 30.17
N GLU A 324 -7.43 5.93 31.31
CA GLU A 324 -8.73 6.61 31.37
C GLU A 324 -8.70 7.97 30.67
N GLU A 325 -7.64 8.75 30.86
CA GLU A 325 -7.48 10.06 30.21
C GLU A 325 -7.29 9.90 28.70
N ILE A 326 -6.37 9.02 28.30
CA ILE A 326 -6.07 8.76 26.89
C ILE A 326 -7.30 8.21 26.15
N ARG A 327 -8.04 7.29 26.78
CA ARG A 327 -9.31 6.75 26.21
C ARG A 327 -10.32 7.87 25.96
N LYS A 328 -10.49 8.82 26.89
CA LYS A 328 -11.42 9.94 26.70
C LYS A 328 -11.05 10.81 25.51
N VAL A 329 -9.76 11.11 25.35
CA VAL A 329 -9.25 11.90 24.21
C VAL A 329 -9.46 11.14 22.90
N ILE A 330 -9.06 9.87 22.82
CA ILE A 330 -9.25 9.04 21.64
C ILE A 330 -10.73 8.95 21.27
N HIS A 331 -11.60 8.65 22.23
CA HIS A 331 -13.04 8.55 22.01
C HIS A 331 -13.63 9.85 21.46
N SER A 332 -13.27 11.00 22.05
CA SER A 332 -13.72 12.32 21.58
C SER A 332 -13.32 12.57 20.12
N ILE A 333 -12.10 12.17 19.73
CA ILE A 333 -11.60 12.36 18.37
C ILE A 333 -12.30 11.42 17.39
N PHE A 334 -12.56 10.17 17.78
CA PHE A 334 -13.28 9.21 16.95
C PHE A 334 -14.74 9.65 16.72
N GLU A 335 -15.41 10.18 17.74
CA GLU A 335 -16.76 10.75 17.64
C GLU A 335 -16.80 12.01 16.77
N GLU A 336 -15.81 12.90 16.90
CA GLU A 336 -15.73 14.14 16.13
C GLU A 336 -15.39 13.88 14.66
N LYS A 337 -14.35 13.08 14.39
CA LYS A 337 -13.80 12.90 13.04
C LYS A 337 -14.43 11.75 12.27
N LYS A 338 -15.06 10.80 12.97
CA LYS A 338 -15.71 9.60 12.41
C LYS A 338 -14.86 8.92 11.34
N PRO A 339 -13.59 8.58 11.64
CA PRO A 339 -12.67 8.03 10.66
C PRO A 339 -13.16 6.66 10.20
N VAL A 340 -13.02 6.36 8.91
CA VAL A 340 -13.21 5.00 8.41
C VAL A 340 -11.84 4.34 8.33
N ILE A 341 -11.54 3.46 9.29
CA ILE A 341 -10.25 2.77 9.39
C ILE A 341 -10.44 1.30 9.06
N PHE A 342 -9.63 0.79 8.13
CA PHE A 342 -9.50 -0.63 7.87
C PHE A 342 -8.17 -1.12 8.43
N GLY A 343 -8.23 -1.73 9.61
CA GLY A 343 -7.06 -2.37 10.21
C GLY A 343 -7.11 -2.47 11.73
N PHE A 344 -7.62 -1.44 12.38
CA PHE A 344 -7.85 -1.40 13.82
C PHE A 344 -9.09 -0.54 14.12
N ASN A 345 -9.71 -0.73 15.27
CA ASN A 345 -10.79 0.12 15.79
C ASN A 345 -10.33 0.94 17.01
N GLU A 346 -11.21 1.79 17.55
CA GLU A 346 -10.91 2.63 18.72
C GLU A 346 -10.37 1.80 19.91
N GLU A 347 -11.00 0.66 20.22
CA GLU A 347 -10.62 -0.19 21.33
C GLU A 347 -9.27 -0.87 21.08
N ASP A 348 -8.95 -1.26 19.85
CA ASP A 348 -7.63 -1.81 19.49
C ASP A 348 -6.52 -0.79 19.79
N LEU A 349 -6.73 0.49 19.44
CA LEU A 349 -5.75 1.55 19.72
C LEU A 349 -5.58 1.77 21.23
N VAL A 350 -6.68 1.82 21.98
CA VAL A 350 -6.64 1.96 23.44
C VAL A 350 -5.97 0.74 24.09
N ASN A 351 -6.23 -0.48 23.60
CA ASN A 351 -5.62 -1.71 24.10
C ASN A 351 -4.11 -1.75 23.84
N ALA A 352 -3.68 -1.36 22.65
CA ALA A 352 -2.27 -1.27 22.31
C ALA A 352 -1.53 -0.28 23.23
N ILE A 353 -2.11 0.91 23.47
CA ILE A 353 -1.53 1.87 24.41
C ILE A 353 -1.51 1.30 25.84
N ARG A 354 -2.59 0.64 26.27
CA ARG A 354 -2.64 -0.01 27.59
C ARG A 354 -1.53 -1.05 27.76
N GLU A 355 -1.24 -1.82 26.72
CA GLU A 355 -0.16 -2.80 26.76
C GLU A 355 1.21 -2.14 26.94
N ILE A 356 1.50 -1.04 26.24
CA ILE A 356 2.71 -0.24 26.45
C ILE A 356 2.78 0.25 27.90
N LEU A 357 1.69 0.86 28.38
CA LEU A 357 1.66 1.45 29.72
C LEU A 357 1.89 0.38 30.80
N ASN A 358 1.47 -0.86 30.58
CA ASN A 358 1.68 -1.97 31.52
C ASN A 358 3.10 -2.58 31.46
N LYS A 359 3.99 -2.17 30.55
CA LYS A 359 5.35 -2.72 30.49
C LYS A 359 6.16 -2.30 31.74
N PRO A 360 6.97 -3.20 32.33
CA PRO A 360 7.74 -2.90 33.53
C PRO A 360 8.61 -1.64 33.40
N GLU A 361 9.28 -1.47 32.26
CA GLU A 361 10.16 -0.33 31.97
C GLU A 361 9.41 1.00 32.01
N ILE A 362 8.13 0.98 31.64
CA ILE A 362 7.23 2.13 31.63
C ILE A 362 6.68 2.36 33.05
N GLN A 363 6.22 1.32 33.74
CA GLN A 363 5.71 1.40 35.11
C GLN A 363 6.74 1.92 36.12
N GLU A 364 8.03 1.69 35.87
CA GLU A 364 9.10 2.25 36.72
C GLU A 364 9.33 3.76 36.56
N VAL A 365 8.75 4.39 35.54
CA VAL A 365 8.94 5.82 35.21
C VAL A 365 7.67 6.66 35.48
N ILE A 366 6.49 6.03 35.46
CA ILE A 366 5.19 6.62 35.83
C ILE A 366 5.04 6.65 37.35
#